data_AF-A0A8J6UHZ9-F1
#
_entry.id   AF-A0A8J6UHZ9-F1
#
_cell.length_a   1.000
_cell.length_b   1.000
_cell.length_c   1.000
_cell.angle_alpha   90.00
_cell.angle_beta   90.00
_cell.angle_gamma   90.00
#
_symmetry.space_group_name_H-M   'P 1'
#
loop_
_entity.id
_entity.type
_entity.pdbx_description
1 polymer ?
#
loop_
_entity_poly.entity_id
_entity_poly.type
_entity_poly.pdbx_seq_one_letter_code
_entity_poly.pdbx_strand_id
1 'polypeptide(L)'
;MRKLVFFPVLLLITLCSSHVLAEIHETHLVASPESCLMCHEDVVTAEGFAGSVHGPNGCVACHVDLVDVERHMSGDLMPQPPMCVRCHKVETAEHYASVHMLSGIDCSSCHWDIHTHQPWAGDKNIASAKCAECHFDTNEVWQESSHGQAVMAGNMDSAACLDCHNLHAINEVGQPGDPGHWEFHTEACMKCHADRQMMKRNNVMTVAVSSYLSSYHGKNYRLGYPDEVAGCADCHTSHAIFPSNDPRSTLYPENLIGTCGACHSNSSAQFVKFYSHGDMTDRESYPILWWTFVSMTTLLVSTFAVFWVHSLFWLFRGFVDNRQKHRAMIAGHHHVIPDAHKIYRRFTKTHIFLHLLVIISFLLLSMTGIPLKFADQEWAKVLMGLLGGAPMAADLHRLGAVITFVYFGAALFMSAKFLFYKLEYPAEFFQRLFGPESLCPNLRDIRDVTAMVRWFLFLGPKPTFERWTYWEKFDFIAVFWGMFAIGGSGLMLWFPEFFAAFLPGWSLNVATIIHSDEALLATGFIFTVHFFNTHGRPEKFPMDFVIFNGELSKEEFIEERADQWKRYEEAGILDQYIKEKPSGITYDFIIKTFGFLALFIGLGLLVLMIYAFLLGGHTH
;
A
#
# COMPACT_ATOMS: atom_id res chain seq x y z
N MET A 1 35.45 -9.86 67.90
CA MET A 1 36.16 -10.61 68.97
C MET A 1 35.19 -11.66 69.48
N ARG A 2 35.36 -12.98 69.52
CA ARG A 2 36.43 -13.99 69.36
C ARG A 2 35.70 -15.22 68.76
N LYS A 3 36.13 -15.82 67.64
CA LYS A 3 37.12 -16.91 67.53
C LYS A 3 36.79 -18.19 68.33
N LEU A 4 36.50 -19.26 67.57
CA LEU A 4 37.10 -20.61 67.61
C LEU A 4 36.92 -21.48 68.86
N VAL A 5 36.10 -22.54 68.74
CA VAL A 5 36.35 -23.96 69.16
C VAL A 5 35.36 -24.87 68.39
N PHE A 6 35.57 -25.13 67.09
CA PHE A 6 35.93 -26.44 66.50
C PHE A 6 35.90 -27.71 67.37
N PHE A 7 35.23 -28.76 66.84
CA PHE A 7 35.56 -30.19 66.94
C PHE A 7 35.66 -30.78 68.36
N PRO A 8 34.59 -31.36 68.95
CA PRO A 8 34.47 -32.83 68.91
C PRO A 8 33.03 -33.40 69.15
N VAL A 9 31.97 -32.85 68.56
CA VAL A 9 30.59 -33.37 68.77
C VAL A 9 30.02 -34.15 67.57
N LEU A 10 30.66 -34.05 66.40
CA LEU A 10 30.19 -34.70 65.17
C LEU A 10 30.57 -36.20 65.05
N LEU A 11 31.37 -36.74 65.98
CA LEU A 11 31.83 -38.13 65.95
C LEU A 11 31.03 -39.08 66.87
N LEU A 12 30.12 -38.56 67.70
CA LEU A 12 29.31 -39.38 68.62
C LEU A 12 27.86 -39.60 68.16
N ILE A 13 27.40 -38.90 67.12
CA ILE A 13 26.05 -39.08 66.55
C ILE A 13 26.06 -40.08 65.38
N THR A 14 27.24 -40.37 64.81
CA THR A 14 27.41 -41.34 63.71
C THR A 14 27.56 -42.79 64.16
N LEU A 15 27.53 -43.08 65.47
CA LEU A 15 27.73 -44.43 66.03
C LEU A 15 26.55 -44.99 66.83
N CYS A 16 25.40 -44.30 66.87
CA CYS A 16 24.19 -44.78 67.55
C CYS A 16 22.97 -44.99 66.63
N SER A 17 23.12 -44.85 65.31
CA SER A 17 22.04 -45.06 64.33
C SER A 17 22.05 -46.45 63.66
N SER A 18 22.91 -47.38 64.09
CA SER A 18 23.07 -48.68 63.40
C SER A 18 22.19 -49.84 63.91
N HIS A 19 21.27 -49.63 64.86
CA HIS A 19 20.50 -50.76 65.43
C HIS A 19 18.99 -50.54 65.62
N VAL A 20 18.36 -49.56 64.96
CA VAL A 20 16.88 -49.46 64.91
C VAL A 20 16.42 -49.04 63.51
N LEU A 21 16.69 -49.86 62.50
CA LEU A 21 15.98 -49.91 61.22
C LEU A 21 16.13 -51.33 60.63
N ALA A 22 15.69 -52.32 61.41
CA ALA A 22 15.54 -53.70 60.95
C ALA A 22 14.11 -54.13 61.29
N GLU A 23 13.14 -53.43 60.71
CA GLU A 23 11.72 -53.80 60.57
C GLU A 23 11.01 -52.61 59.90
N ILE A 24 11.10 -52.58 58.57
CA ILE A 24 10.15 -52.13 57.52
C ILE A 24 10.94 -52.43 56.24
N HIS A 25 10.92 -53.70 55.83
CA HIS A 25 11.44 -54.14 54.54
C HIS A 25 10.27 -54.66 53.73
N GLU A 26 9.38 -53.74 53.34
CA GLU A 26 8.47 -53.83 52.19
C GLU A 26 8.15 -52.38 51.78
N THR A 27 9.17 -51.63 51.39
CA THR A 27 8.98 -50.36 50.70
C THR A 27 9.09 -50.63 49.21
N HIS A 28 7.94 -50.64 48.54
CA HIS A 28 7.74 -50.67 47.10
C HIS A 28 8.95 -50.06 46.36
N LEU A 29 9.72 -50.94 45.72
CA LEU A 29 10.86 -50.58 44.88
C LEU A 29 10.41 -49.51 43.88
N VAL A 30 11.07 -48.35 43.88
CA VAL A 30 11.03 -47.46 42.72
C VAL A 30 11.66 -48.25 41.58
N ALA A 31 10.80 -48.80 40.71
CA ALA A 31 11.23 -49.65 39.62
C ALA A 31 12.23 -48.88 38.75
N SER A 32 13.48 -49.35 38.73
CA SER A 32 14.46 -48.90 37.76
C SER A 32 13.98 -49.29 36.35
N PRO A 33 14.34 -48.55 35.28
CA PRO A 33 14.00 -48.94 33.90
C PRO A 33 14.37 -50.39 33.60
N GLU A 34 15.51 -50.84 34.13
CA GLU A 34 15.98 -52.22 34.03
C GLU A 34 14.98 -53.22 34.62
N SER A 35 14.32 -52.86 35.73
CA SER A 35 13.29 -53.70 36.36
C SER A 35 12.03 -53.85 35.51
N CYS A 36 11.62 -52.78 34.82
CA CYS A 36 10.47 -52.82 33.90
C CYS A 36 10.81 -53.64 32.65
N LEU A 37 12.02 -53.47 32.11
CA LEU A 37 12.47 -54.12 30.89
C LEU A 37 12.69 -55.63 31.05
N MET A 38 12.88 -56.14 32.27
CA MET A 38 12.90 -57.60 32.53
C MET A 38 11.60 -58.31 32.15
N CYS A 39 10.46 -57.60 32.13
CA CYS A 39 9.15 -58.17 31.81
C CYS A 39 8.52 -57.61 30.53
N HIS A 40 8.95 -56.42 30.07
CA HIS A 40 8.37 -55.72 28.92
C HIS A 40 9.35 -55.54 27.75
N GLU A 41 10.38 -56.39 27.66
CA GLU A 41 11.36 -56.35 26.55
C GLU A 41 10.72 -56.59 25.17
N ASP A 42 9.56 -57.24 25.14
CA ASP A 42 8.73 -57.47 23.95
C ASP A 42 7.97 -56.22 23.47
N VAL A 43 7.80 -55.23 24.34
CA VAL A 43 7.10 -53.97 24.05
C VAL A 43 8.10 -52.82 23.83
N VAL A 44 9.19 -52.78 24.60
CA VAL A 44 10.22 -51.74 24.52
C VAL A 44 11.59 -52.39 24.68
N THR A 45 12.49 -52.17 23.72
CA THR A 45 13.87 -52.67 23.83
C THR A 45 14.71 -51.72 24.68
N ALA A 46 15.59 -52.28 25.52
CA ALA A 46 16.49 -51.49 26.36
C ALA A 46 17.37 -50.54 25.52
N GLU A 47 17.88 -51.03 24.39
CA GLU A 47 18.69 -50.24 23.44
C GLU A 47 17.87 -49.12 22.78
N GLY A 48 16.66 -49.43 22.30
CA GLY A 48 15.78 -48.46 21.65
C GLY A 48 15.37 -47.33 22.58
N PHE A 49 15.02 -47.67 23.84
CA PHE A 49 14.66 -46.67 24.84
C PHE A 49 15.85 -45.82 25.28
N ALA A 50 16.97 -46.45 25.61
CA ALA A 50 18.19 -45.72 26.00
C ALA A 50 18.68 -44.78 24.90
N GLY A 51 18.47 -45.14 23.63
CA GLY A 51 18.81 -44.31 22.48
C GLY A 51 17.81 -43.20 22.15
N SER A 52 16.64 -43.15 22.80
CA SER A 52 15.61 -42.13 22.54
C SER A 52 15.90 -40.80 23.25
N VAL A 53 15.20 -39.74 22.86
CA VAL A 53 15.21 -38.45 23.59
C VAL A 53 14.74 -38.58 25.04
N HIS A 54 13.98 -39.64 25.35
CA HIS A 54 13.48 -39.93 26.68
C HIS A 54 14.32 -40.94 27.45
N GLY A 55 15.36 -41.53 26.84
CA GLY A 55 16.25 -42.51 27.47
C GLY A 55 16.91 -42.07 28.79
N PRO A 56 17.20 -40.78 29.02
CA PRO A 56 17.67 -40.30 30.32
C PRO A 56 16.63 -40.38 31.45
N ASN A 57 15.35 -40.59 31.13
CA ASN A 57 14.26 -40.67 32.11
C ASN A 57 13.95 -42.12 32.51
N GLY A 58 13.46 -42.30 33.74
CA GLY A 58 12.92 -43.61 34.15
C GLY A 58 11.52 -43.86 33.61
N CYS A 59 11.10 -45.13 33.46
CA CYS A 59 9.75 -45.48 32.96
C CYS A 59 8.63 -44.80 33.78
N VAL A 60 8.79 -44.75 35.11
CA VAL A 60 7.83 -44.10 36.05
C VAL A 60 7.83 -42.57 35.97
N ALA A 61 8.78 -41.94 35.25
CA ALA A 61 8.75 -40.51 35.00
C ALA A 61 7.61 -40.12 34.06
N CYS A 62 7.25 -41.02 33.14
CA CYS A 62 6.15 -40.86 32.19
C CYS A 62 4.91 -41.64 32.66
N HIS A 63 5.08 -42.87 33.16
CA HIS A 63 4.00 -43.71 33.71
C HIS A 63 3.85 -43.49 35.21
N VAL A 64 3.46 -42.27 35.57
CA VAL A 64 3.47 -41.77 36.95
C VAL A 64 2.42 -42.43 37.86
N ASP A 65 1.45 -43.12 37.27
CA ASP A 65 0.43 -43.89 37.97
C ASP A 65 0.97 -45.22 38.51
N LEU A 66 2.11 -45.69 38.01
CA LEU A 66 2.78 -46.92 38.45
C LEU A 66 3.51 -46.70 39.77
N VAL A 67 2.73 -46.57 40.84
CA VAL A 67 3.22 -46.40 42.21
C VAL A 67 3.42 -47.73 42.95
N ASP A 68 2.95 -48.84 42.39
CA ASP A 68 2.99 -50.17 42.99
C ASP A 68 3.16 -51.27 41.92
N VAL A 69 4.32 -51.94 41.92
CA VAL A 69 4.68 -52.97 40.94
C VAL A 69 3.89 -54.27 41.16
N GLU A 70 3.56 -54.62 42.39
CA GLU A 70 2.84 -55.88 42.67
C GLU A 70 1.41 -55.83 42.14
N ARG A 71 0.74 -54.68 42.34
CA ARG A 71 -0.58 -54.41 41.77
C ARG A 71 -0.54 -54.27 40.24
N HIS A 72 0.59 -53.85 39.68
CA HIS A 72 0.77 -53.87 38.24
C HIS A 72 0.87 -55.29 37.70
N MET A 73 1.64 -56.16 38.37
CA MET A 73 1.81 -57.57 37.99
C MET A 73 0.51 -58.38 38.13
N SER A 74 -0.38 -58.03 39.06
CA SER A 74 -1.71 -58.66 39.19
C SER A 74 -2.73 -58.15 38.17
N GLY A 75 -2.41 -57.08 37.43
CA GLY A 75 -3.32 -56.40 36.51
C GLY A 75 -4.28 -55.39 37.17
N ASP A 76 -4.18 -55.18 38.48
CA ASP A 76 -5.01 -54.24 39.24
C ASP A 76 -4.59 -52.77 39.05
N LEU A 77 -3.42 -52.52 38.46
CA LEU A 77 -2.88 -51.19 38.17
C LEU A 77 -2.14 -51.17 36.82
N MET A 78 -2.79 -50.63 35.79
CA MET A 78 -2.19 -50.51 34.46
C MET A 78 -1.77 -49.06 34.17
N PRO A 79 -0.63 -48.87 33.47
CA PRO A 79 -0.14 -47.54 33.13
C PRO A 79 -1.17 -46.80 32.26
N GLN A 80 -1.44 -45.54 32.62
CA GLN A 80 -2.24 -44.66 31.79
C GLN A 80 -1.37 -44.00 30.71
N PRO A 81 -1.98 -43.40 29.66
CA PRO A 81 -1.26 -42.60 28.69
C PRO A 81 -0.40 -41.51 29.37
N PRO A 82 0.85 -41.30 28.91
CA PRO A 82 1.76 -40.36 29.54
C PRO A 82 1.25 -38.93 29.42
N MET A 83 1.35 -38.16 30.51
CA MET A 83 0.96 -36.75 30.54
C MET A 83 2.11 -35.85 30.05
N CYS A 84 2.23 -35.67 28.73
CA CYS A 84 3.30 -34.89 28.09
C CYS A 84 3.45 -33.47 28.66
N VAL A 85 2.34 -32.81 29.04
CA VAL A 85 2.30 -31.45 29.59
C VAL A 85 3.17 -31.23 30.83
N ARG A 86 3.52 -32.30 31.56
CA ARG A 86 4.41 -32.20 32.73
C ARG A 86 5.80 -31.68 32.35
N CYS A 87 6.26 -32.02 31.14
CA CYS A 87 7.58 -31.63 30.62
C CYS A 87 7.46 -30.71 29.39
N HIS A 88 6.54 -31.00 28.47
CA HIS A 88 6.34 -30.28 27.19
C HIS A 88 5.23 -29.23 27.29
N LYS A 89 5.41 -28.24 28.16
CA LYS A 89 4.37 -27.23 28.44
C LYS A 89 4.04 -26.36 27.23
N VAL A 90 5.05 -25.97 26.45
CA VAL A 90 4.88 -25.07 25.31
C VAL A 90 4.18 -25.82 24.18
N GLU A 91 4.72 -26.98 23.80
CA GLU A 91 4.19 -27.80 22.72
C GLU A 91 2.76 -28.26 23.03
N THR A 92 2.49 -28.63 24.29
CA THR A 92 1.12 -28.98 24.69
C THR A 92 0.18 -27.78 24.62
N ALA A 93 0.62 -26.58 25.02
CA ALA A 93 -0.22 -25.38 24.93
C ALA A 93 -0.51 -24.99 23.47
N GLU A 94 0.48 -25.07 22.59
CA GLU A 94 0.34 -24.84 21.15
C GLU A 94 -0.60 -25.88 20.52
N HIS A 95 -0.38 -27.17 20.79
CA HIS A 95 -1.21 -28.25 20.27
C HIS A 95 -2.64 -28.17 20.77
N TYR A 96 -2.86 -27.77 22.02
CA TYR A 96 -4.19 -27.70 22.62
C TYR A 96 -5.14 -26.77 21.86
N ALA A 97 -4.62 -25.72 21.23
CA ALA A 97 -5.38 -24.77 20.42
C ALA A 97 -5.43 -25.14 18.92
N SER A 98 -4.79 -26.24 18.52
CA SER A 98 -4.68 -26.64 17.11
C SER A 98 -5.93 -27.35 16.58
N VAL A 99 -6.09 -27.36 15.26
CA VAL A 99 -7.16 -28.12 14.58
C VAL A 99 -7.05 -29.63 14.81
N HIS A 100 -5.84 -30.14 15.04
CA HIS A 100 -5.63 -31.55 15.33
C HIS A 100 -6.22 -31.94 16.69
N MET A 101 -5.98 -31.13 17.73
CA MET A 101 -6.61 -31.36 19.03
C MET A 101 -8.13 -31.23 18.96
N LEU A 102 -8.64 -30.23 18.23
CA LEU A 102 -10.09 -30.07 18.01
C LEU A 102 -10.71 -31.26 17.27
N SER A 103 -9.91 -31.98 16.48
CA SER A 103 -10.30 -33.20 15.76
C SER A 103 -10.04 -34.48 16.55
N GLY A 104 -9.63 -34.40 17.81
CA GLY A 104 -9.35 -35.55 18.67
C GLY A 104 -8.01 -36.25 18.42
N ILE A 105 -7.09 -35.61 17.69
CA ILE A 105 -5.72 -36.09 17.48
C ILE A 105 -4.86 -35.57 18.64
N ASP A 106 -4.41 -36.48 19.49
CA ASP A 106 -3.58 -36.16 20.66
C ASP A 106 -2.07 -36.23 20.35
N CYS A 107 -1.23 -35.89 21.33
CA CYS A 107 0.23 -35.91 21.14
C CYS A 107 0.75 -37.31 20.77
N SER A 108 0.12 -38.37 21.32
CA SER A 108 0.52 -39.76 21.08
C SER A 108 0.16 -40.23 19.67
N SER A 109 -0.79 -39.57 19.02
CA SER A 109 -1.16 -39.87 17.63
C SER A 109 -0.03 -39.56 16.65
N CYS A 110 0.77 -38.52 16.91
CA CYS A 110 1.94 -38.17 16.10
C CYS A 110 3.26 -38.72 16.67
N HIS A 111 3.38 -38.73 18.00
CA HIS A 111 4.55 -39.26 18.74
C HIS A 111 4.29 -40.66 19.29
N TRP A 112 3.66 -41.53 18.49
CA TRP A 112 3.39 -42.92 18.88
C TRP A 112 4.69 -43.70 19.15
N ASP A 113 5.81 -43.25 18.56
CA ASP A 113 7.16 -43.77 18.71
C ASP A 113 7.89 -43.24 19.96
N ILE A 114 7.18 -42.78 21.00
CA ILE A 114 7.75 -42.08 22.17
C ILE A 114 8.94 -42.81 22.84
N HIS A 115 8.94 -44.14 22.82
CA HIS A 115 10.00 -44.98 23.38
C HIS A 115 11.25 -45.08 22.51
N THR A 116 11.17 -44.73 21.23
CA THR A 116 12.31 -44.76 20.29
C THR A 116 12.54 -43.40 19.64
N HIS A 117 11.77 -42.38 20.04
CA HIS A 117 11.70 -41.08 19.39
C HIS A 117 13.07 -40.41 19.37
N GLN A 118 13.46 -39.94 18.19
CA GLN A 118 14.73 -39.29 17.94
C GLN A 118 14.55 -37.78 17.80
N PRO A 119 15.54 -36.97 18.19
CA PRO A 119 15.44 -35.53 18.00
C PRO A 119 15.53 -35.22 16.51
N TRP A 120 14.58 -34.44 15.99
CA TRP A 120 14.58 -34.06 14.57
C TRP A 120 15.73 -33.10 14.20
N ALA A 121 16.36 -32.44 15.18
CA ALA A 121 17.55 -31.59 15.03
C ALA A 121 17.45 -30.50 13.94
N GLY A 122 16.23 -30.08 13.58
CA GLY A 122 15.98 -29.11 12.51
C GLY A 122 15.91 -29.72 11.09
N ASP A 123 15.99 -31.03 10.94
CA ASP A 123 15.78 -31.72 9.65
C ASP A 123 14.29 -31.80 9.33
N LYS A 124 13.88 -30.93 8.41
CA LYS A 124 12.49 -30.81 7.98
C LYS A 124 11.93 -32.10 7.38
N ASN A 125 12.75 -33.01 6.85
CA ASN A 125 12.27 -34.30 6.35
C ASN A 125 11.66 -35.15 7.47
N ILE A 126 12.28 -35.15 8.66
CA ILE A 126 11.81 -35.92 9.81
C ILE A 126 10.46 -35.39 10.28
N ALA A 127 10.32 -34.07 10.38
CA ALA A 127 9.07 -33.44 10.81
C ALA A 127 7.95 -33.62 9.76
N SER A 128 8.24 -33.42 8.47
CA SER A 128 7.26 -33.61 7.39
C SER A 128 6.80 -35.06 7.26
N ALA A 129 7.67 -36.04 7.55
CA ALA A 129 7.29 -37.45 7.53
C ALA A 129 6.14 -37.76 8.49
N LYS A 130 6.09 -37.08 9.66
CA LYS A 130 4.97 -37.23 10.61
C LYS A 130 3.65 -36.74 10.04
N CYS A 131 3.66 -35.62 9.31
CA CYS A 131 2.46 -35.13 8.62
C CYS A 131 2.00 -36.11 7.52
N ALA A 132 2.96 -36.73 6.81
CA ALA A 132 2.69 -37.65 5.72
C ALA A 132 2.02 -38.97 6.15
N GLU A 133 2.10 -39.35 7.43
CA GLU A 133 1.42 -40.55 7.97
C GLU A 133 -0.11 -40.44 7.85
N CYS A 134 -0.67 -39.22 7.80
CA CYS A 134 -2.11 -38.97 7.64
C CYS A 134 -2.46 -38.13 6.40
N HIS A 135 -1.60 -37.21 5.98
CA HIS A 135 -1.83 -36.31 4.83
C HIS A 135 -1.15 -36.80 3.55
N PHE A 136 -1.41 -38.05 3.16
CA PHE A 136 -0.73 -38.72 2.05
C PHE A 136 -0.90 -38.00 0.70
N ASP A 137 -2.13 -37.67 0.30
CA ASP A 137 -2.42 -37.04 -1.02
C ASP A 137 -1.70 -35.69 -1.18
N THR A 138 -1.73 -34.87 -0.12
CA THR A 138 -1.10 -33.54 -0.14
C THR A 138 0.42 -33.66 -0.09
N ASN A 139 0.94 -34.61 0.70
CA ASN A 139 2.37 -34.86 0.80
C ASN A 139 2.94 -35.36 -0.54
N GLU A 140 2.24 -36.25 -1.25
CA GLU A 140 2.68 -36.74 -2.57
C GLU A 140 2.87 -35.58 -3.56
N VAL A 141 1.89 -34.68 -3.63
CA VAL A 141 1.98 -33.47 -4.47
C VAL A 141 3.12 -32.55 -4.02
N TRP A 142 3.25 -32.31 -2.71
CA TRP A 142 4.32 -31.45 -2.18
C TRP A 142 5.71 -32.02 -2.44
N GLN A 143 5.90 -33.34 -2.35
CA GLN A 143 7.18 -34.00 -2.63
C GLN A 143 7.64 -33.75 -4.07
N GLU A 144 6.71 -33.65 -5.02
CA GLU A 144 7.02 -33.32 -6.41
C GLU A 144 7.25 -31.82 -6.67
N SER A 145 6.86 -30.96 -5.73
CA SER A 145 7.01 -29.50 -5.86
C SER A 145 8.48 -29.08 -5.73
N SER A 146 8.77 -27.85 -6.17
CA SER A 146 10.09 -27.23 -6.03
C SER A 146 10.54 -27.18 -4.57
N HIS A 147 9.60 -26.97 -3.65
CA HIS A 147 9.89 -26.91 -2.22
C HIS A 147 10.26 -28.29 -1.66
N GLY A 148 9.43 -29.31 -1.93
CA GLY A 148 9.66 -30.68 -1.45
C GLY A 148 10.92 -31.29 -2.01
N GLN A 149 11.16 -31.15 -3.31
CA GLN A 149 12.39 -31.62 -3.95
C GLN A 149 13.65 -30.99 -3.32
N ALA A 150 13.61 -29.70 -2.98
CA ALA A 150 14.73 -29.03 -2.35
C ALA A 150 14.96 -29.51 -0.90
N VAL A 151 13.90 -29.71 -0.10
CA VAL A 151 14.03 -30.27 1.27
C VAL A 151 14.61 -31.69 1.23
N MET A 152 14.13 -32.53 0.31
CA MET A 152 14.62 -33.90 0.12
C MET A 152 16.07 -33.95 -0.39
N ALA A 153 16.49 -32.92 -1.13
CA ALA A 153 17.88 -32.74 -1.56
C ALA A 153 18.79 -32.20 -0.43
N GLY A 154 18.28 -32.00 0.78
CA GLY A 154 19.02 -31.52 1.94
C GLY A 154 19.05 -30.00 2.12
N ASN A 155 18.27 -29.25 1.34
CA ASN A 155 18.17 -27.80 1.49
C ASN A 155 17.08 -27.39 2.49
N MET A 156 17.49 -27.15 3.74
CA MET A 156 16.58 -26.74 4.82
C MET A 156 16.11 -25.28 4.75
N ASP A 157 16.63 -24.46 3.83
CA ASP A 157 16.03 -23.14 3.55
C ASP A 157 14.68 -23.27 2.83
N SER A 158 14.43 -24.40 2.17
CA SER A 158 13.19 -24.66 1.46
C SER A 158 12.03 -24.91 2.43
N ALA A 159 10.81 -24.55 2.02
CA ALA A 159 9.62 -24.65 2.85
C ALA A 159 9.11 -26.10 2.95
N ALA A 160 8.91 -26.58 4.17
CA ALA A 160 8.22 -27.80 4.52
C ALA A 160 6.83 -27.49 5.10
N CYS A 161 6.05 -28.53 5.39
CA CYS A 161 4.69 -28.40 5.92
C CYS A 161 4.64 -27.47 7.15
N LEU A 162 5.61 -27.62 8.06
CA LEU A 162 5.71 -26.85 9.30
C LEU A 162 6.02 -25.36 9.10
N ASP A 163 6.66 -24.96 7.99
CA ASP A 163 7.00 -23.55 7.75
C ASP A 163 5.74 -22.74 7.40
N CYS A 164 4.76 -23.39 6.76
CA CYS A 164 3.49 -22.80 6.41
C CYS A 164 2.44 -22.99 7.53
N HIS A 165 2.30 -24.23 8.03
CA HIS A 165 1.22 -24.63 8.95
C HIS A 165 1.62 -24.62 10.44
N ASN A 166 2.88 -24.34 10.78
CA ASN A 166 3.48 -24.59 12.10
C ASN A 166 3.58 -26.09 12.44
N LEU A 167 4.30 -26.41 13.52
CA LEU A 167 4.53 -27.79 13.96
C LEU A 167 3.45 -28.27 14.95
N HIS A 168 3.26 -27.55 16.06
CA HIS A 168 2.24 -27.89 17.08
C HIS A 168 1.07 -26.89 17.07
N ALA A 169 1.32 -25.62 16.73
CA ALA A 169 0.29 -24.57 16.63
C ALA A 169 -0.40 -24.56 15.25
N ILE A 170 -0.94 -25.71 14.83
CA ILE A 170 -1.57 -25.86 13.51
C ILE A 170 -2.96 -25.24 13.53
N ASN A 171 -3.12 -24.13 12.83
CA ASN A 171 -4.39 -23.41 12.73
C ASN A 171 -5.21 -23.89 11.53
N GLU A 172 -6.52 -23.66 11.59
CA GLU A 172 -7.40 -23.91 10.46
C GLU A 172 -7.08 -22.91 9.36
N VAL A 173 -6.67 -23.42 8.21
CA VAL A 173 -6.72 -22.65 6.97
C VAL A 173 -8.18 -22.74 6.54
N GLY A 174 -8.96 -21.73 6.89
CA GLY A 174 -10.41 -21.70 6.67
C GLY A 174 -10.81 -21.96 5.21
N GLN A 175 -12.11 -21.99 4.95
CA GLN A 175 -12.64 -22.17 3.59
C GLN A 175 -12.65 -20.83 2.82
N PRO A 176 -12.75 -20.88 1.47
CA PRO A 176 -13.01 -19.68 0.68
C PRO A 176 -14.23 -18.92 1.22
N GLY A 177 -13.99 -17.69 1.69
CA GLY A 177 -14.99 -16.84 2.36
C GLY A 177 -14.73 -16.61 3.86
N ASP A 178 -13.81 -17.35 4.47
CA ASP A 178 -13.36 -17.08 5.84
C ASP A 178 -12.33 -15.94 5.88
N PRO A 179 -12.42 -14.99 6.84
CA PRO A 179 -11.55 -13.81 6.90
C PRO A 179 -10.04 -14.08 6.96
N GLY A 180 -9.62 -15.30 7.32
CA GLY A 180 -8.19 -15.69 7.39
C GLY A 180 -7.68 -16.57 6.24
N HIS A 181 -8.57 -17.10 5.38
CA HIS A 181 -8.17 -18.00 4.28
C HIS A 181 -7.30 -17.27 3.26
N TRP A 182 -7.79 -16.12 2.78
CA TRP A 182 -7.14 -15.34 1.74
C TRP A 182 -5.85 -14.65 2.22
N GLU A 183 -5.79 -14.30 3.51
CA GLU A 183 -4.58 -13.75 4.12
C GLU A 183 -3.46 -14.80 4.13
N PHE A 184 -3.79 -16.05 4.50
CA PHE A 184 -2.82 -17.15 4.54
C PHE A 184 -2.16 -17.44 3.18
N HIS A 185 -2.91 -17.33 2.07
CA HIS A 185 -2.41 -17.53 0.69
C HIS A 185 -1.25 -16.59 0.31
N THR A 186 -1.08 -15.49 1.06
CA THR A 186 -0.04 -14.49 0.82
C THR A 186 0.98 -14.48 1.96
N GLU A 187 0.54 -14.45 3.22
CA GLU A 187 1.44 -14.34 4.38
C GLU A 187 2.38 -15.52 4.51
N ALA A 188 1.88 -16.75 4.29
CA ALA A 188 2.68 -17.96 4.43
C ALA A 188 3.92 -17.92 3.52
N CYS A 189 3.74 -17.46 2.28
CA CYS A 189 4.83 -17.30 1.32
C CYS A 189 5.79 -16.18 1.73
N MET A 190 5.26 -15.03 2.20
CA MET A 190 6.07 -13.86 2.52
C MET A 190 7.02 -14.08 3.71
N LYS A 191 6.67 -14.96 4.66
CA LYS A 191 7.56 -15.33 5.79
C LYS A 191 8.98 -15.69 5.33
N CYS A 192 9.08 -16.39 4.21
CA CYS A 192 10.33 -16.86 3.63
C CYS A 192 10.78 -15.99 2.45
N HIS A 193 9.87 -15.68 1.52
CA HIS A 193 10.22 -14.99 0.27
C HIS A 193 10.55 -13.49 0.45
N ALA A 194 10.24 -12.89 1.61
CA ALA A 194 10.67 -11.53 1.93
C ALA A 194 12.16 -11.45 2.33
N ASP A 195 12.79 -12.56 2.73
CA ASP A 195 14.21 -12.59 3.05
C ASP A 195 15.05 -12.61 1.76
N ARG A 196 15.51 -11.42 1.36
CA ARG A 196 16.37 -11.23 0.19
C ARG A 196 17.67 -12.04 0.24
N GLN A 197 18.26 -12.26 1.42
CA GLN A 197 19.49 -13.03 1.55
C GLN A 197 19.23 -14.51 1.31
N MET A 198 18.12 -15.03 1.84
CA MET A 198 17.68 -16.41 1.60
C MET A 198 17.32 -16.64 0.14
N MET A 199 16.56 -15.73 -0.47
CA MET A 199 16.23 -15.85 -1.89
C MET A 199 17.49 -15.84 -2.76
N LYS A 200 18.44 -14.94 -2.47
CA LYS A 200 19.69 -14.85 -3.23
C LYS A 200 20.55 -16.10 -3.14
N ARG A 201 20.75 -16.66 -1.94
CA ARG A 201 21.59 -17.86 -1.75
C ARG A 201 20.96 -19.13 -2.35
N ASN A 202 19.63 -19.14 -2.49
CA ASN A 202 18.88 -20.23 -3.11
C ASN A 202 18.57 -20.00 -4.60
N ASN A 203 19.10 -18.93 -5.21
CA ASN A 203 18.87 -18.58 -6.61
C ASN A 203 17.38 -18.40 -6.97
N VAL A 204 16.61 -17.83 -6.04
CA VAL A 204 15.21 -17.45 -6.20
C VAL A 204 15.10 -15.93 -6.33
N MET A 205 14.06 -15.45 -7.02
CA MET A 205 13.83 -14.01 -7.24
C MET A 205 13.74 -13.23 -5.92
N THR A 206 14.61 -12.23 -5.75
CA THR A 206 14.75 -11.45 -4.50
C THR A 206 13.73 -10.32 -4.33
N VAL A 207 12.99 -9.99 -5.40
CA VAL A 207 12.05 -8.87 -5.46
C VAL A 207 10.59 -9.31 -5.61
N ALA A 208 10.31 -10.62 -5.53
CA ALA A 208 8.96 -11.16 -5.74
C ALA A 208 7.93 -10.54 -4.77
N VAL A 209 8.26 -10.46 -3.49
CA VAL A 209 7.38 -9.87 -2.46
C VAL A 209 7.22 -8.35 -2.66
N SER A 210 8.30 -7.60 -2.87
CA SER A 210 8.22 -6.14 -3.03
C SER A 210 7.47 -5.74 -4.31
N SER A 211 7.72 -6.44 -5.42
CA SER A 211 7.01 -6.22 -6.68
C SER A 211 5.52 -6.56 -6.55
N TYR A 212 5.17 -7.68 -5.90
CA TYR A 212 3.77 -8.02 -5.62
C TYR A 212 3.08 -6.96 -4.75
N LEU A 213 3.69 -6.56 -3.63
CA LEU A 213 3.13 -5.55 -2.72
C LEU A 213 2.98 -4.16 -3.37
N SER A 214 3.72 -3.88 -4.46
CA SER A 214 3.59 -2.66 -5.24
C SER A 214 2.49 -2.70 -6.31
N SER A 215 2.03 -3.92 -6.66
CA SER A 215 0.96 -4.17 -7.64
C SER A 215 -0.42 -3.80 -7.09
N TYR A 216 -1.43 -3.80 -7.96
CA TYR A 216 -2.82 -3.57 -7.54
C TYR A 216 -3.30 -4.63 -6.54
N HIS A 217 -2.96 -5.90 -6.75
CA HIS A 217 -3.33 -6.98 -5.83
C HIS A 217 -2.69 -6.75 -4.46
N GLY A 218 -1.37 -6.58 -4.42
CA GLY A 218 -0.65 -6.39 -3.17
C GLY A 218 -1.03 -5.10 -2.42
N LYS A 219 -1.39 -4.02 -3.12
CA LYS A 219 -1.88 -2.79 -2.47
C LYS A 219 -3.22 -2.99 -1.76
N ASN A 220 -4.18 -3.67 -2.39
CA ASN A 220 -5.47 -3.95 -1.74
C ASN A 220 -5.31 -4.96 -0.59
N TYR A 221 -4.44 -5.95 -0.76
CA TYR A 221 -4.02 -6.84 0.33
C TYR A 221 -3.52 -6.04 1.54
N ARG A 222 -2.59 -5.09 1.35
CA ARG A 222 -2.06 -4.24 2.44
C ARG A 222 -3.12 -3.33 3.07
N LEU A 223 -4.15 -2.96 2.32
CA LEU A 223 -5.28 -2.18 2.82
C LEU A 223 -6.26 -3.01 3.66
N GLY A 224 -6.07 -4.33 3.76
CA GLY A 224 -6.91 -5.23 4.55
C GLY A 224 -8.06 -5.85 3.76
N TYR A 225 -7.93 -5.98 2.44
CA TYR A 225 -8.92 -6.61 1.56
C TYR A 225 -8.30 -7.80 0.80
N PRO A 226 -7.78 -8.83 1.50
CA PRO A 226 -7.13 -9.99 0.87
C PRO A 226 -8.11 -10.86 0.08
N ASP A 227 -9.39 -10.83 0.42
CA ASP A 227 -10.49 -11.58 -0.21
C ASP A 227 -10.92 -11.03 -1.58
N GLU A 228 -10.55 -9.79 -1.88
CA GLU A 228 -10.92 -9.09 -3.13
C GLU A 228 -9.83 -9.19 -4.21
N VAL A 229 -8.71 -9.85 -3.91
CA VAL A 229 -7.52 -9.89 -4.78
C VAL A 229 -6.78 -11.21 -4.72
N ALA A 230 -6.04 -11.52 -5.79
CA ALA A 230 -5.20 -12.71 -5.82
C ALA A 230 -3.96 -12.57 -4.93
N GLY A 231 -3.72 -13.58 -4.09
CA GLY A 231 -2.51 -13.82 -3.33
C GLY A 231 -1.45 -14.62 -4.09
N CYS A 232 -0.36 -14.97 -3.40
CA CYS A 232 0.75 -15.73 -3.99
C CYS A 232 0.30 -17.13 -4.42
N ALA A 233 -0.43 -17.83 -3.55
CA ALA A 233 -0.90 -19.20 -3.81
C ALA A 233 -1.95 -19.28 -4.92
N ASP A 234 -2.68 -18.21 -5.22
CA ASP A 234 -3.68 -18.24 -6.30
C ASP A 234 -3.05 -18.31 -7.69
N CYS A 235 -1.80 -17.84 -7.83
CA CYS A 235 -1.01 -17.97 -9.05
C CYS A 235 -0.04 -19.14 -9.01
N HIS A 236 0.61 -19.41 -7.86
CA HIS A 236 1.66 -20.43 -7.72
C HIS A 236 1.16 -21.80 -7.22
N THR A 237 -0.10 -21.90 -6.78
CA THR A 237 -0.69 -22.97 -5.96
C THR A 237 -0.07 -23.08 -4.55
N SER A 238 -0.75 -23.78 -3.64
CA SER A 238 -0.28 -23.95 -2.26
C SER A 238 0.74 -25.09 -2.08
N HIS A 239 0.44 -26.28 -2.63
CA HIS A 239 1.27 -27.47 -2.49
C HIS A 239 1.94 -27.93 -3.80
N ALA A 240 1.40 -27.55 -4.95
CA ALA A 240 1.84 -27.99 -6.29
C ALA A 240 2.76 -26.94 -6.96
N ILE A 241 3.72 -26.39 -6.21
CA ILE A 241 4.56 -25.28 -6.66
C ILE A 241 5.65 -25.80 -7.62
N PHE A 242 5.30 -25.90 -8.90
CA PHE A 242 6.21 -26.35 -9.96
C PHE A 242 6.94 -25.17 -10.63
N PRO A 243 8.15 -25.39 -11.17
CA PRO A 243 8.87 -24.40 -11.96
C PRO A 243 8.04 -23.91 -13.16
N SER A 244 8.21 -22.65 -13.57
CA SER A 244 7.42 -22.04 -14.66
C SER A 244 7.61 -22.67 -16.04
N ASN A 245 8.64 -23.51 -16.21
CA ASN A 245 8.89 -24.28 -17.44
C ASN A 245 8.33 -25.72 -17.38
N ASP A 246 7.73 -26.14 -16.27
CA ASP A 246 7.05 -27.43 -16.14
C ASP A 246 5.60 -27.31 -16.64
N PRO A 247 5.14 -28.15 -17.58
CA PRO A 247 3.75 -28.14 -18.08
C PRO A 247 2.67 -28.31 -17.01
N ARG A 248 3.01 -28.86 -15.84
CA ARG A 248 2.10 -29.01 -14.69
C ARG A 248 1.93 -27.72 -13.90
N SER A 249 2.83 -26.75 -14.06
CA SER A 249 2.77 -25.46 -13.38
C SER A 249 1.60 -24.62 -13.92
N THR A 250 0.86 -23.99 -13.02
CA THR A 250 -0.11 -22.93 -13.38
C THR A 250 0.56 -21.75 -14.09
N LEU A 251 1.88 -21.59 -13.91
CA LEU A 251 2.67 -20.52 -14.51
C LEU A 251 3.28 -20.90 -15.87
N TYR A 252 3.04 -22.12 -16.35
CA TYR A 252 3.45 -22.54 -17.68
C TYR A 252 2.75 -21.67 -18.74
N PRO A 253 3.42 -21.22 -19.82
CA PRO A 253 2.89 -20.22 -20.74
C PRO A 253 1.49 -20.53 -21.31
N GLU A 254 1.21 -21.80 -21.55
CA GLU A 254 -0.06 -22.32 -22.06
C GLU A 254 -1.17 -22.36 -21.00
N ASN A 255 -0.80 -22.42 -19.71
CA ASN A 255 -1.74 -22.45 -18.58
C ASN A 255 -2.10 -21.05 -18.07
N LEU A 256 -1.24 -20.05 -18.31
CA LEU A 256 -1.42 -18.67 -17.81
C LEU A 256 -2.77 -18.05 -18.16
N ILE A 257 -3.31 -18.35 -19.35
CA ILE A 257 -4.62 -17.82 -19.75
C ILE A 257 -5.71 -18.32 -18.79
N GLY A 258 -5.67 -19.60 -18.42
CA GLY A 258 -6.58 -20.20 -17.46
C GLY A 258 -6.33 -19.70 -16.03
N THR A 259 -5.07 -19.54 -15.62
CA THR A 259 -4.71 -19.03 -14.29
C THR A 259 -5.21 -17.60 -14.07
N CYS A 260 -4.92 -16.68 -14.99
CA CYS A 260 -5.50 -15.34 -14.93
C CYS A 260 -7.02 -15.38 -15.13
N GLY A 261 -7.52 -16.33 -15.94
CA GLY A 261 -8.93 -16.54 -16.25
C GLY A 261 -9.81 -16.92 -15.05
N ALA A 262 -9.21 -17.42 -13.97
CA ALA A 262 -9.93 -17.72 -12.73
C ALA A 262 -10.61 -16.48 -12.13
N CYS A 263 -10.00 -15.29 -12.30
CA CYS A 263 -10.55 -14.01 -11.85
C CYS A 263 -10.87 -13.06 -13.02
N HIS A 264 -10.14 -13.14 -14.13
CA HIS A 264 -10.31 -12.29 -15.32
C HIS A 264 -10.96 -13.07 -16.46
N SER A 265 -12.30 -13.06 -16.51
CA SER A 265 -13.11 -13.88 -17.44
C SER A 265 -12.71 -13.82 -18.93
N ASN A 266 -12.18 -12.69 -19.41
CA ASN A 266 -11.70 -12.50 -20.79
C ASN A 266 -10.17 -12.37 -20.87
N SER A 267 -9.44 -13.09 -20.00
CA SER A 267 -8.00 -13.24 -20.08
C SER A 267 -7.57 -13.69 -21.47
N SER A 268 -6.63 -12.96 -22.08
CA SER A 268 -6.15 -13.17 -23.44
C SER A 268 -4.66 -13.53 -23.46
N ALA A 269 -4.17 -14.04 -24.60
CA ALA A 269 -2.75 -14.27 -24.81
C ALA A 269 -1.88 -13.00 -24.71
N GLN A 270 -2.46 -11.81 -24.88
CA GLN A 270 -1.74 -10.57 -24.66
C GLN A 270 -1.84 -10.13 -23.19
N PHE A 271 -2.98 -10.36 -22.53
CA PHE A 271 -3.19 -10.05 -21.10
C PHE A 271 -2.14 -10.72 -20.21
N VAL A 272 -1.88 -12.00 -20.43
CA VAL A 272 -0.90 -12.78 -19.66
C VAL A 272 0.56 -12.36 -19.85
N LYS A 273 0.84 -11.42 -20.77
CA LYS A 273 2.17 -10.79 -20.90
C LYS A 273 2.40 -9.67 -19.89
N PHE A 274 1.49 -9.51 -18.93
CA PHE A 274 1.66 -8.63 -17.78
C PHE A 274 2.86 -9.09 -16.93
N TYR A 275 3.65 -8.14 -16.45
CA TYR A 275 4.78 -8.43 -15.57
C TYR A 275 4.30 -8.50 -14.12
N SER A 276 3.90 -9.69 -13.66
CA SER A 276 3.41 -9.91 -12.29
C SER A 276 4.45 -9.60 -11.20
N HIS A 277 5.73 -9.83 -11.51
CA HIS A 277 6.87 -9.48 -10.65
C HIS A 277 7.86 -8.53 -11.36
N GLY A 278 7.34 -7.61 -12.18
CA GLY A 278 8.17 -6.65 -12.91
C GLY A 278 8.88 -5.67 -11.97
N ASP A 279 10.21 -5.61 -12.05
CA ASP A 279 11.03 -4.66 -11.28
C ASP A 279 11.37 -3.45 -12.15
N MET A 280 10.80 -2.29 -11.80
CA MET A 280 11.06 -1.02 -12.47
C MET A 280 12.45 -0.42 -12.18
N THR A 281 13.22 -1.01 -11.25
CA THR A 281 14.61 -0.65 -10.98
C THR A 281 15.62 -1.46 -11.79
N ASP A 282 15.19 -2.60 -12.36
CA ASP A 282 16.01 -3.45 -13.22
C ASP A 282 15.87 -3.07 -14.70
N ARG A 283 16.90 -2.35 -15.19
CA ARG A 283 16.98 -1.93 -16.59
C ARG A 283 17.23 -3.09 -17.57
N GLU A 284 17.90 -4.16 -17.14
CA GLU A 284 18.30 -5.25 -18.02
C GLU A 284 17.12 -6.17 -18.31
N SER A 285 16.39 -6.57 -17.27
CA SER A 285 15.24 -7.48 -17.41
C SER A 285 13.97 -6.74 -17.82
N TYR A 286 13.77 -5.49 -17.36
CA TYR A 286 12.54 -4.72 -17.57
C TYR A 286 12.80 -3.31 -18.12
N PRO A 287 13.45 -3.18 -19.29
CA PRO A 287 13.87 -1.89 -19.84
C PRO A 287 12.73 -0.90 -20.05
N ILE A 288 11.54 -1.38 -20.44
CA ILE A 288 10.36 -0.53 -20.66
C ILE A 288 9.90 0.09 -19.34
N LEU A 289 9.76 -0.72 -18.29
CA LEU A 289 9.32 -0.23 -16.97
C LEU A 289 10.33 0.76 -16.39
N TRP A 290 11.62 0.45 -16.52
CA TRP A 290 12.69 1.33 -16.08
C TRP A 290 12.65 2.71 -16.75
N TRP A 291 12.54 2.75 -18.08
CA TRP A 291 12.46 4.02 -18.80
C TRP A 291 11.17 4.79 -18.50
N THR A 292 10.04 4.11 -18.33
CA THR A 292 8.79 4.75 -17.90
C THR A 292 8.95 5.37 -16.52
N PHE A 293 9.45 4.61 -15.55
CA PHE A 293 9.65 5.07 -14.18
C PHE A 293 10.61 6.27 -14.09
N VAL A 294 11.78 6.18 -14.75
CA VAL A 294 12.76 7.28 -14.77
C VAL A 294 12.18 8.52 -15.43
N SER A 295 11.44 8.37 -16.54
CA SER A 295 10.84 9.50 -17.25
C SER A 295 9.77 10.20 -16.41
N MET A 296 8.86 9.43 -15.80
CA MET A 296 7.79 9.96 -14.95
C MET A 296 8.36 10.61 -13.68
N THR A 297 9.34 9.96 -13.04
CA THR A 297 10.01 10.52 -11.86
C THR A 297 10.74 11.83 -12.20
N THR A 298 11.44 11.87 -13.34
CA THR A 298 12.12 13.09 -13.81
C THR A 298 11.12 14.21 -14.08
N LEU A 299 9.99 13.91 -14.75
CA LEU A 299 8.92 14.86 -14.99
C LEU A 299 8.37 15.43 -13.68
N LEU A 300 8.09 14.56 -12.70
CA LEU A 300 7.56 14.94 -11.39
C LEU A 300 8.54 15.85 -10.64
N VAL A 301 9.79 15.41 -10.46
CA VAL A 301 10.79 16.17 -9.68
C VAL A 301 11.11 17.51 -10.35
N SER A 302 11.28 17.53 -11.68
CA SER A 302 11.59 18.77 -12.41
C SER A 302 10.44 19.77 -12.35
N THR A 303 9.19 19.30 -12.50
CA THR A 303 8.00 20.16 -12.42
C THR A 303 7.89 20.78 -11.02
N PHE A 304 7.96 19.98 -9.95
CA PHE A 304 7.89 20.52 -8.60
C PHE A 304 9.05 21.46 -8.29
N ALA A 305 10.27 21.14 -8.70
CA ALA A 305 11.43 22.02 -8.49
C ALA A 305 11.20 23.41 -9.11
N VAL A 306 10.74 23.47 -10.36
CA VAL A 306 10.48 24.73 -11.05
C VAL A 306 9.37 25.53 -10.37
N PHE A 307 8.22 24.89 -10.11
CA PHE A 307 7.05 25.60 -9.61
C PHE A 307 7.12 25.93 -8.11
N TRP A 308 7.80 25.12 -7.29
CA TRP A 308 8.02 25.48 -5.89
C TRP A 308 9.03 26.61 -5.74
N VAL A 309 10.12 26.61 -6.52
CA VAL A 309 11.07 27.75 -6.54
C VAL A 309 10.36 29.01 -7.00
N HIS A 310 9.53 28.92 -8.04
CA HIS A 310 8.69 30.02 -8.51
C HIS A 310 7.74 30.56 -7.43
N SER A 311 6.95 29.68 -6.80
CA SER A 311 6.04 30.04 -5.71
C SER A 311 6.75 30.64 -4.51
N LEU A 312 7.94 30.13 -4.15
CA LEU A 312 8.74 30.65 -3.05
C LEU A 312 9.25 32.08 -3.35
N PHE A 313 9.76 32.31 -4.55
CA PHE A 313 10.17 33.65 -4.97
C PHE A 313 8.99 34.62 -5.01
N TRP A 314 7.83 34.17 -5.46
CA TRP A 314 6.62 34.96 -5.39
C TRP A 314 6.27 35.31 -3.96
N LEU A 315 6.17 34.32 -3.07
CA LEU A 315 5.83 34.53 -1.67
C LEU A 315 6.74 35.59 -1.03
N PHE A 316 8.05 35.44 -1.21
CA PHE A 316 9.03 36.40 -0.72
C PHE A 316 8.80 37.81 -1.29
N ARG A 317 8.66 37.93 -2.61
CA ARG A 317 8.52 39.23 -3.28
C ARG A 317 7.18 39.90 -2.97
N GLY A 318 6.10 39.11 -2.85
CA GLY A 318 4.77 39.55 -2.46
C GLY A 318 4.74 40.13 -1.05
N PHE A 319 5.43 39.51 -0.07
CA PHE A 319 5.57 40.09 1.26
C PHE A 319 6.31 41.43 1.24
N VAL A 320 7.37 41.55 0.44
CA VAL A 320 8.10 42.81 0.30
C VAL A 320 7.22 43.90 -0.31
N ASP A 321 6.50 43.60 -1.40
CA ASP A 321 5.60 44.56 -2.05
C ASP A 321 4.44 44.97 -1.14
N ASN A 322 3.81 44.04 -0.42
CA ASN A 322 2.76 44.38 0.54
C ASN A 322 3.28 45.27 1.67
N ARG A 323 4.50 45.03 2.17
CA ARG A 323 5.12 45.90 3.17
C ARG A 323 5.44 47.28 2.61
N GLN A 324 5.88 47.38 1.36
CA GLN A 324 6.14 48.65 0.68
C GLN A 324 4.83 49.43 0.45
N LYS A 325 3.78 48.77 -0.05
CA LYS A 325 2.44 49.36 -0.22
C LYS A 325 1.88 49.85 1.11
N HIS A 326 1.97 49.04 2.17
CA HIS A 326 1.51 49.44 3.50
C HIS A 326 2.30 50.66 4.04
N ARG A 327 3.61 50.71 3.82
CA ARG A 327 4.44 51.89 4.14
C ARG A 327 4.02 53.11 3.31
N ALA A 328 3.74 52.95 2.02
CA ALA A 328 3.29 54.03 1.15
C ALA A 328 1.91 54.56 1.58
N MET A 329 0.99 53.67 1.99
CA MET A 329 -0.30 54.06 2.57
C MET A 329 -0.13 54.87 3.87
N ILE A 330 0.73 54.42 4.79
CA ILE A 330 1.05 55.17 6.02
C ILE A 330 1.65 56.54 5.70
N ALA A 331 2.47 56.63 4.65
CA ALA A 331 3.08 57.88 4.19
C ALA A 331 2.12 58.78 3.39
N GLY A 332 0.85 58.39 3.20
CA GLY A 332 -0.15 59.17 2.47
C GLY A 332 -0.12 59.02 0.95
N HIS A 333 0.80 58.22 0.40
CA HIS A 333 0.92 57.94 -1.04
C HIS A 333 -0.02 56.81 -1.49
N HIS A 334 -1.33 57.04 -1.40
CA HIS A 334 -2.34 56.06 -1.83
C HIS A 334 -2.85 56.39 -3.24
N HIS A 335 -2.91 55.38 -4.11
CA HIS A 335 -3.48 55.51 -5.44
C HIS A 335 -5.00 55.37 -5.35
N VAL A 336 -5.75 56.46 -5.54
CA VAL A 336 -7.22 56.43 -5.49
C VAL A 336 -7.75 56.00 -6.86
N ILE A 337 -8.37 54.82 -6.91
CA ILE A 337 -9.09 54.35 -8.09
C ILE A 337 -10.55 54.82 -7.98
N PRO A 338 -11.06 55.64 -8.92
CA PRO A 338 -12.46 56.06 -8.91
C PRO A 338 -13.39 54.86 -9.02
N ASP A 339 -14.45 54.82 -8.21
CA ASP A 339 -15.43 53.73 -8.17
C ASP A 339 -14.82 52.33 -7.98
N ALA A 340 -13.78 52.22 -7.13
CA ALA A 340 -13.07 50.98 -6.83
C ALA A 340 -13.98 49.77 -6.54
N HIS A 341 -15.13 50.01 -5.88
CA HIS A 341 -16.10 48.98 -5.50
C HIS A 341 -17.02 48.51 -6.63
N LYS A 342 -16.94 49.10 -7.83
CA LYS A 342 -17.77 48.68 -8.97
C LYS A 342 -17.42 47.25 -9.38
N ILE A 343 -18.43 46.41 -9.56
CA ILE A 343 -18.24 44.98 -9.79
C ILE A 343 -18.36 44.66 -11.27
N TYR A 344 -17.39 43.89 -11.77
CA TYR A 344 -17.33 43.36 -13.12
C TYR A 344 -17.44 41.83 -13.11
N ARG A 345 -18.08 41.27 -14.13
CA ARG A 345 -18.23 39.82 -14.31
C ARG A 345 -16.99 39.25 -14.99
N ARG A 346 -16.20 38.46 -14.25
CA ARG A 346 -15.05 37.70 -14.80
C ARG A 346 -15.46 36.35 -15.37
N PHE A 347 -16.28 35.60 -14.63
CA PHE A 347 -16.71 34.25 -15.02
C PHE A 347 -18.22 34.15 -15.23
N THR A 348 -18.62 33.29 -16.17
CA THR A 348 -20.03 32.98 -16.45
C THR A 348 -20.49 31.83 -15.56
N LYS A 349 -21.81 31.64 -15.43
CA LYS A 349 -22.38 30.51 -14.66
C LYS A 349 -21.88 29.14 -15.15
N THR A 350 -21.63 29.00 -16.45
CA THR A 350 -21.07 27.77 -17.04
C THR A 350 -19.65 27.51 -16.54
N HIS A 351 -18.79 28.53 -16.50
CA HIS A 351 -17.41 28.36 -15.98
C HIS A 351 -17.43 27.98 -14.50
N ILE A 352 -18.26 28.65 -13.69
CA ILE A 352 -18.41 28.37 -12.27
C ILE A 352 -18.89 26.93 -12.04
N PHE A 353 -19.91 26.50 -12.80
CA PHE A 353 -20.45 25.14 -12.70
C PHE A 353 -19.42 24.07 -13.11
N LEU A 354 -18.69 24.26 -14.22
CA LEU A 354 -17.65 23.32 -14.63
C LEU A 354 -16.52 23.25 -13.60
N HIS A 355 -16.13 24.39 -13.02
CA HIS A 355 -15.12 24.40 -11.96
C HIS A 355 -15.61 23.68 -10.69
N LEU A 356 -16.89 23.81 -10.33
CA LEU A 356 -17.47 23.04 -9.24
C LEU A 356 -17.37 21.53 -9.50
N LEU A 357 -17.65 21.08 -10.72
CA LEU A 357 -17.47 19.67 -11.10
C LEU A 357 -16.00 19.25 -11.00
N VAL A 358 -15.06 20.09 -11.42
CA VAL A 358 -13.62 19.84 -11.27
C VAL A 358 -13.26 19.67 -9.80
N ILE A 359 -13.66 20.58 -8.91
CA ILE A 359 -13.35 20.47 -7.46
C ILE A 359 -13.88 19.15 -6.89
N ILE A 360 -15.16 18.86 -7.11
CA ILE A 360 -15.83 17.70 -6.52
C ILE A 360 -15.18 16.39 -7.01
N SER A 361 -15.01 16.27 -8.33
CA SER A 361 -14.41 15.06 -8.92
C SER A 361 -12.94 14.90 -8.56
N PHE A 362 -12.15 15.98 -8.57
CA PHE A 362 -10.73 15.93 -8.26
C PHE A 362 -10.50 15.54 -6.80
N LEU A 363 -11.27 16.10 -5.86
CA LEU A 363 -11.19 15.70 -4.45
C LEU A 363 -11.64 14.24 -4.27
N LEU A 364 -12.70 13.80 -4.94
CA LEU A 364 -13.16 12.41 -4.87
C LEU A 364 -12.09 11.43 -5.40
N LEU A 365 -11.49 11.73 -6.56
CA LEU A 365 -10.40 10.95 -7.16
C LEU A 365 -9.16 10.93 -6.26
N SER A 366 -8.83 12.06 -5.63
CA SER A 366 -7.69 12.17 -4.71
C SER A 366 -7.93 11.38 -3.43
N MET A 367 -9.10 11.50 -2.82
CA MET A 367 -9.46 10.80 -1.58
C MET A 367 -9.50 9.28 -1.75
N THR A 368 -9.83 8.79 -2.94
CA THR A 368 -9.87 7.36 -3.25
C THR A 368 -8.53 6.83 -3.77
N GLY A 369 -7.77 7.63 -4.53
CA GLY A 369 -6.50 7.22 -5.14
C GLY A 369 -5.28 7.32 -4.21
N ILE A 370 -5.22 8.35 -3.35
CA ILE A 370 -4.08 8.56 -2.43
C ILE A 370 -3.91 7.39 -1.45
N PRO A 371 -4.95 6.88 -0.77
CA PRO A 371 -4.79 5.72 0.11
C PRO A 371 -4.31 4.47 -0.63
N LEU A 372 -4.69 4.28 -1.90
CA LEU A 372 -4.21 3.17 -2.72
C LEU A 372 -2.73 3.32 -3.09
N LYS A 373 -2.25 4.55 -3.36
CA LYS A 373 -0.81 4.82 -3.59
C LYS A 373 0.02 4.49 -2.35
N PHE A 374 -0.46 4.87 -1.16
CA PHE A 374 0.21 4.72 0.12
C PHE A 374 -0.41 3.60 0.98
N ALA A 375 -0.70 2.46 0.34
CA ALA A 375 -1.37 1.31 0.96
C ALA A 375 -0.62 0.70 2.16
N ASP A 376 0.66 1.03 2.31
CA ASP A 376 1.51 0.66 3.43
C ASP A 376 1.25 1.48 4.71
N GLN A 377 0.50 2.57 4.62
CA GLN A 377 0.29 3.50 5.71
C GLN A 377 -0.99 3.20 6.49
N GLU A 378 -0.94 3.27 7.82
CA GLU A 378 -2.11 3.03 8.68
C GLU A 378 -3.26 4.04 8.44
N TRP A 379 -2.92 5.30 8.15
CA TRP A 379 -3.93 6.30 7.82
C TRP A 379 -4.65 5.98 6.49
N ALA A 380 -4.01 5.26 5.58
CA ALA A 380 -4.63 4.86 4.32
C ALA A 380 -5.72 3.82 4.54
N LYS A 381 -5.49 2.85 5.45
CA LYS A 381 -6.50 1.88 5.89
C LYS A 381 -7.70 2.57 6.53
N VAL A 382 -7.45 3.54 7.43
CA VAL A 382 -8.52 4.32 8.07
C VAL A 382 -9.35 5.07 7.04
N LEU A 383 -8.69 5.75 6.08
CA LEU A 383 -9.39 6.51 5.05
C LEU A 383 -10.18 5.60 4.10
N MET A 384 -9.64 4.43 3.74
CA MET A 384 -10.37 3.41 2.98
C MET A 384 -11.60 2.90 3.73
N GLY A 385 -11.48 2.63 5.04
CA GLY A 385 -12.61 2.26 5.90
C GLY A 385 -13.71 3.33 5.94
N LEU A 386 -13.34 4.61 6.04
CA LEU A 386 -14.29 5.73 6.01
C LEU A 386 -15.02 5.86 4.67
N LEU A 387 -14.40 5.42 3.57
CA LEU A 387 -14.99 5.41 2.24
C LEU A 387 -15.89 4.19 1.98
N GLY A 388 -16.05 3.28 2.95
CA GLY A 388 -16.82 2.05 2.79
C GLY A 388 -16.00 0.86 2.27
N GLY A 389 -14.68 0.95 2.32
CA GLY A 389 -13.72 -0.07 1.92
C GLY A 389 -13.23 0.03 0.48
N ALA A 390 -12.26 -0.81 0.12
CA ALA A 390 -11.61 -0.75 -1.19
C ALA A 390 -12.58 -0.90 -2.38
N PRO A 391 -13.58 -1.81 -2.35
CA PRO A 391 -14.56 -1.92 -3.43
C PRO A 391 -15.38 -0.63 -3.63
N MET A 392 -15.91 -0.06 -2.54
CA MET A 392 -16.67 1.20 -2.60
C MET A 392 -15.78 2.37 -3.03
N ALA A 393 -14.55 2.44 -2.54
CA ALA A 393 -13.60 3.46 -2.95
C ALA A 393 -13.30 3.38 -4.46
N ALA A 394 -13.20 2.18 -5.04
CA ALA A 394 -13.03 1.99 -6.48
C ALA A 394 -14.25 2.50 -7.27
N ASP A 395 -15.48 2.23 -6.82
CA ASP A 395 -16.70 2.74 -7.46
C ASP A 395 -16.81 4.26 -7.37
N LEU A 396 -16.47 4.84 -6.22
CA LEU A 396 -16.39 6.29 -6.04
C LEU A 396 -15.31 6.91 -6.94
N HIS A 397 -14.16 6.26 -7.10
CA HIS A 397 -13.10 6.71 -8.00
C HIS A 397 -13.61 6.75 -9.46
N ARG A 398 -14.30 5.70 -9.89
CA ARG A 398 -14.93 5.59 -11.21
C ARG A 398 -16.01 6.66 -11.44
N LEU A 399 -16.82 6.96 -10.43
CA LEU A 399 -17.77 8.08 -10.46
C LEU A 399 -17.06 9.42 -10.67
N GLY A 400 -15.97 9.67 -9.92
CA GLY A 400 -15.12 10.85 -10.09
C GLY A 400 -14.53 10.94 -11.50
N ALA A 401 -14.10 9.81 -12.08
CA ALA A 401 -13.60 9.74 -13.44
C ALA A 401 -14.68 10.06 -14.49
N VAL A 402 -15.91 9.57 -14.32
CA VAL A 402 -17.04 9.90 -15.22
C VAL A 402 -17.36 11.40 -15.19
N ILE A 403 -17.45 12.00 -14.01
CA ILE A 403 -17.64 13.46 -13.87
C ILE A 403 -16.50 14.21 -14.58
N THR A 404 -15.29 13.66 -14.48
CA THR A 404 -14.09 14.19 -15.12
C THR A 404 -14.17 14.20 -16.65
N PHE A 405 -14.58 13.09 -17.26
CA PHE A 405 -14.83 13.04 -18.70
C PHE A 405 -15.96 13.98 -19.14
N VAL A 406 -17.00 14.19 -18.31
CA VAL A 406 -18.10 15.10 -18.62
C VAL A 406 -17.63 16.56 -18.70
N TYR A 407 -16.94 17.07 -17.66
CA TYR A 407 -16.47 18.46 -17.73
C TYR A 407 -15.35 18.64 -18.75
N PHE A 408 -14.52 17.61 -18.98
CA PHE A 408 -13.47 17.67 -20.00
C PHE A 408 -14.07 17.71 -21.41
N GLY A 409 -15.10 16.89 -21.68
CA GLY A 409 -15.86 16.95 -22.93
C GLY A 409 -16.53 18.31 -23.13
N ALA A 410 -17.09 18.89 -22.08
CA ALA A 410 -17.64 20.25 -22.12
C ALA A 410 -16.55 21.30 -22.42
N ALA A 411 -15.36 21.18 -21.81
CA ALA A 411 -14.22 22.05 -22.06
C ALA A 411 -13.73 21.93 -23.52
N LEU A 412 -13.62 20.71 -24.06
CA LEU A 412 -13.29 20.46 -25.47
C LEU A 412 -14.31 21.10 -26.41
N PHE A 413 -15.60 20.93 -26.12
CA PHE A 413 -16.67 21.55 -26.89
C PHE A 413 -16.58 23.09 -26.84
N MET A 414 -16.33 23.67 -25.67
CA MET A 414 -16.17 25.11 -25.50
C MET A 414 -14.93 25.64 -26.23
N SER A 415 -13.81 24.94 -26.19
CA SER A 415 -12.60 25.27 -26.93
C SER A 415 -12.81 25.15 -28.44
N ALA A 416 -13.47 24.09 -28.91
CA ALA A 416 -13.82 23.94 -30.33
C ALA A 416 -14.78 25.05 -30.78
N LYS A 417 -15.81 25.37 -29.99
CA LYS A 417 -16.70 26.50 -30.27
C LYS A 417 -15.93 27.81 -30.32
N PHE A 418 -15.03 28.08 -29.37
CA PHE A 418 -14.22 29.30 -29.38
C PHE A 418 -13.36 29.41 -30.66
N LEU A 419 -12.71 28.32 -31.05
CA LEU A 419 -11.82 28.30 -32.20
C LEU A 419 -12.54 28.31 -33.55
N PHE A 420 -13.69 27.64 -33.69
CA PHE A 420 -14.33 27.40 -34.99
C PHE A 420 -15.65 28.14 -35.21
N TYR A 421 -16.27 28.73 -34.18
CA TYR A 421 -17.58 29.36 -34.32
C TYR A 421 -17.53 30.62 -35.20
N LYS A 422 -18.32 30.65 -36.29
CA LYS A 422 -18.35 31.76 -37.27
C LYS A 422 -16.96 32.09 -37.84
N LEU A 423 -16.20 31.08 -38.21
CA LEU A 423 -14.94 31.30 -38.90
C LEU A 423 -15.22 31.50 -40.40
N GLU A 424 -14.95 32.69 -40.93
CA GLU A 424 -15.06 32.97 -42.37
C GLU A 424 -13.71 32.80 -43.08
N TYR A 425 -12.59 33.02 -42.37
CA TYR A 425 -11.24 32.94 -42.94
C TYR A 425 -10.20 32.26 -42.02
N PRO A 426 -9.18 31.56 -42.56
CA PRO A 426 -8.14 30.89 -41.74
C PRO A 426 -7.32 31.83 -40.84
N ALA A 427 -7.16 33.10 -41.21
CA ALA A 427 -6.44 34.09 -40.39
C ALA A 427 -7.15 34.35 -39.05
N GLU A 428 -8.48 34.26 -39.01
CA GLU A 428 -9.27 34.44 -37.79
C GLU A 428 -9.02 33.30 -36.79
N PHE A 429 -8.70 32.09 -37.28
CA PHE A 429 -8.36 30.97 -36.41
C PHE A 429 -7.07 31.24 -35.64
N PHE A 430 -6.00 31.65 -36.32
CA PHE A 430 -4.72 31.95 -35.67
C PHE A 430 -4.80 33.16 -34.75
N GLN A 431 -5.60 34.16 -35.11
CA GLN A 431 -5.88 35.31 -34.24
C GLN A 431 -6.64 34.90 -32.97
N ARG A 432 -7.60 33.98 -33.06
CA ARG A 432 -8.31 33.47 -31.88
C ARG A 432 -7.45 32.53 -31.06
N LEU A 433 -6.65 31.68 -31.69
CA LEU A 433 -5.80 30.70 -31.01
C LEU A 433 -4.67 31.38 -30.24
N PHE A 434 -3.98 32.35 -30.82
CA PHE A 434 -2.87 33.05 -30.16
C PHE A 434 -3.22 34.43 -29.60
N GLY A 435 -4.50 34.81 -29.67
CA GLY A 435 -5.01 36.10 -29.20
C GLY A 435 -5.10 36.21 -27.67
N PRO A 436 -5.40 37.42 -27.15
CA PRO A 436 -5.43 37.71 -25.72
C PRO A 436 -6.59 37.02 -24.97
N GLU A 437 -7.63 36.59 -25.69
CA GLU A 437 -8.78 35.88 -25.13
C GLU A 437 -8.57 34.36 -25.03
N SER A 438 -7.47 33.84 -25.59
CA SER A 438 -7.12 32.43 -25.65
C SER A 438 -6.38 31.93 -24.42
N LEU A 439 -6.62 30.68 -24.07
CA LEU A 439 -5.84 29.94 -23.08
C LEU A 439 -4.59 29.26 -23.68
N CYS A 440 -4.38 29.36 -25.00
CA CYS A 440 -3.19 28.83 -25.64
C CYS A 440 -1.96 29.76 -25.40
N PRO A 441 -0.79 29.21 -25.04
CA PRO A 441 0.46 29.95 -24.94
C PRO A 441 0.83 30.65 -26.24
N ASN A 442 1.36 31.86 -26.12
CA ASN A 442 1.82 32.69 -27.21
C ASN A 442 3.14 33.41 -26.84
N LEU A 443 3.70 34.17 -27.78
CA LEU A 443 5.00 34.83 -27.58
C LEU A 443 4.98 35.90 -26.47
N ARG A 444 3.81 36.42 -26.09
CA ARG A 444 3.68 37.35 -24.97
C ARG A 444 3.96 36.64 -23.64
N ASP A 445 3.61 35.36 -23.51
CA ASP A 445 3.87 34.60 -22.27
C ASP A 445 5.37 34.54 -21.93
N ILE A 446 6.24 34.48 -22.95
CA ILE A 446 7.70 34.53 -22.75
C ILE A 446 8.12 35.89 -22.15
N ARG A 447 7.52 36.99 -22.65
CA ARG A 447 7.76 38.34 -22.11
C ARG A 447 7.25 38.43 -20.67
N ASP A 448 6.07 37.90 -20.40
CA ASP A 448 5.43 37.95 -19.09
C ASP A 448 6.20 37.12 -18.05
N VAL A 449 6.69 35.93 -18.42
CA VAL A 449 7.58 35.11 -17.59
C VAL A 449 8.90 35.84 -17.33
N THR A 450 9.53 36.40 -18.36
CA THR A 450 10.79 37.14 -18.21
C THR A 450 10.62 38.35 -17.30
N ALA A 451 9.54 39.11 -17.48
CA ALA A 451 9.22 40.25 -16.63
C ALA A 451 8.93 39.82 -15.18
N MET A 452 8.26 38.68 -14.98
CA MET A 452 8.03 38.13 -13.64
C MET A 452 9.35 37.72 -12.97
N VAL A 453 10.23 37.01 -13.67
CA VAL A 453 11.55 36.63 -13.13
C VAL A 453 12.38 37.87 -12.78
N ARG A 454 12.36 38.90 -13.62
CA ARG A 454 13.01 40.18 -13.31
C ARG A 454 12.41 40.82 -12.05
N TRP A 455 11.09 40.78 -11.88
CA TRP A 455 10.44 41.30 -10.67
C TRP A 455 10.82 40.50 -9.42
N PHE A 456 10.86 39.16 -9.50
CA PHE A 456 11.33 38.29 -8.41
C PHE A 456 12.76 38.65 -7.97
N LEU A 457 13.63 38.98 -8.92
CA LEU A 457 15.04 39.35 -8.67
C LEU A 457 15.26 40.85 -8.39
N PHE A 458 14.21 41.65 -8.17
CA PHE A 458 14.29 43.11 -7.96
C PHE A 458 14.86 43.92 -9.14
N LEU A 459 14.83 43.35 -10.35
CA LEU A 459 15.37 43.96 -11.58
C LEU A 459 14.30 44.69 -12.42
N GLY A 460 13.07 44.82 -11.92
CA GLY A 460 11.98 45.50 -12.63
C GLY A 460 10.69 45.62 -11.81
N PRO A 461 9.71 46.39 -12.34
CA PRO A 461 8.38 46.50 -11.73
C PRO A 461 7.58 45.20 -11.89
N LYS A 462 6.52 45.04 -11.08
CA LYS A 462 5.59 43.91 -11.19
C LYS A 462 4.92 43.94 -12.57
N PRO A 463 4.94 42.85 -13.35
CA PRO A 463 4.26 42.81 -14.64
C PRO A 463 2.74 42.89 -14.49
N THR A 464 2.11 43.44 -15.52
CA THR A 464 0.65 43.43 -15.72
C THR A 464 0.27 42.36 -16.73
N PHE A 465 -0.96 41.86 -16.65
CA PHE A 465 -1.41 40.72 -17.46
C PHE A 465 -2.66 41.01 -18.27
N GLU A 466 -2.83 40.24 -19.35
CA GLU A 466 -4.07 40.16 -20.12
C GLU A 466 -5.10 39.24 -19.45
N ARG A 467 -6.20 38.96 -20.14
CA ARG A 467 -7.28 38.09 -19.65
C ARG A 467 -6.80 36.75 -19.07
N TRP A 468 -5.71 36.19 -19.57
CA TRP A 468 -5.12 34.98 -19.01
C TRP A 468 -3.64 35.20 -18.76
N THR A 469 -3.23 34.88 -17.55
CA THR A 469 -1.83 34.88 -17.11
C THR A 469 -1.12 33.62 -17.62
N TYR A 470 0.22 33.64 -17.72
CA TYR A 470 0.95 32.49 -18.23
C TYR A 470 0.78 31.24 -17.36
N TRP A 471 0.60 31.39 -16.03
CA TRP A 471 0.37 30.26 -15.14
C TRP A 471 -1.05 29.71 -15.25
N GLU A 472 -2.08 30.55 -15.45
CA GLU A 472 -3.44 30.05 -15.74
C GLU A 472 -3.49 29.27 -17.06
N LYS A 473 -2.74 29.72 -18.08
CA LYS A 473 -2.61 29.00 -19.35
C LYS A 473 -1.86 27.67 -19.16
N PHE A 474 -0.80 27.68 -18.35
CA PHE A 474 -0.08 26.46 -17.99
C PHE A 474 -0.99 25.48 -17.26
N ASP A 475 -1.69 25.91 -16.20
CA ASP A 475 -2.66 25.09 -15.46
C ASP A 475 -3.70 24.47 -16.41
N PHE A 476 -4.24 25.27 -17.34
CA PHE A 476 -5.19 24.77 -18.33
C PHE A 476 -4.59 23.68 -19.22
N ILE A 477 -3.40 23.88 -19.80
CA ILE A 477 -2.77 22.87 -20.67
C ILE A 477 -2.30 21.65 -19.89
N ALA A 478 -1.79 21.85 -18.67
CA ALA A 478 -1.38 20.77 -17.79
C ALA A 478 -2.54 19.81 -17.52
N VAL A 479 -3.78 20.32 -17.37
CA VAL A 479 -4.97 19.46 -17.25
C VAL A 479 -5.25 18.67 -18.53
N PHE A 480 -5.00 19.22 -19.73
CA PHE A 480 -5.17 18.47 -20.98
C PHE A 480 -4.12 17.35 -21.13
N TRP A 481 -2.87 17.65 -20.78
CA TRP A 481 -1.82 16.64 -20.67
C TRP A 481 -2.20 15.56 -19.66
N GLY A 482 -2.58 15.98 -18.45
CA GLY A 482 -3.03 15.11 -17.38
C GLY A 482 -4.15 14.20 -17.86
N MET A 483 -5.19 14.73 -18.51
CA MET A 483 -6.30 13.92 -19.04
C MET A 483 -5.86 12.85 -20.03
N PHE A 484 -4.88 13.15 -20.89
CA PHE A 484 -4.31 12.13 -21.78
C PHE A 484 -3.57 11.05 -20.97
N ALA A 485 -2.75 11.46 -20.01
CA ALA A 485 -1.97 10.57 -19.15
C ALA A 485 -2.85 9.78 -18.16
N ILE A 486 -3.50 10.41 -17.17
CA ILE A 486 -4.36 9.74 -16.17
C ILE A 486 -5.68 9.24 -16.75
N GLY A 487 -6.31 9.97 -17.67
CA GLY A 487 -7.59 9.56 -18.26
C GLY A 487 -7.39 8.38 -19.21
N GLY A 488 -6.36 8.43 -20.05
CA GLY A 488 -5.99 7.32 -20.94
C GLY A 488 -5.55 6.08 -20.18
N SER A 489 -4.56 6.21 -19.28
CA SER A 489 -4.12 5.08 -18.44
C SER A 489 -5.22 4.57 -17.51
N GLY A 490 -6.09 5.45 -16.99
CA GLY A 490 -7.20 5.06 -16.14
C GLY A 490 -8.25 4.22 -16.89
N LEU A 491 -8.54 4.55 -18.14
CA LEU A 491 -9.41 3.72 -18.99
C LEU A 491 -8.77 2.36 -19.28
N MET A 492 -7.45 2.30 -19.49
CA MET A 492 -6.73 1.04 -19.65
C MET A 492 -6.83 0.16 -18.41
N LEU A 493 -6.72 0.75 -17.22
CA LEU A 493 -6.79 0.02 -15.94
C LEU A 493 -8.24 -0.31 -15.52
N TRP A 494 -9.23 0.47 -15.97
CA TRP A 494 -10.64 0.17 -15.73
C TRP A 494 -11.12 -0.99 -16.63
N PHE A 495 -10.68 -1.04 -17.89
CA PHE A 495 -11.06 -2.08 -18.84
C PHE A 495 -9.84 -2.90 -19.32
N PRO A 496 -9.09 -3.54 -18.41
CA PRO A 496 -7.79 -4.12 -18.74
C PRO A 496 -7.91 -5.28 -19.74
N GLU A 497 -8.95 -6.11 -19.63
CA GLU A 497 -9.23 -7.22 -20.56
C GLU A 497 -9.52 -6.72 -21.99
N PHE A 498 -10.22 -5.59 -22.12
CA PHE A 498 -10.51 -4.99 -23.43
C PHE A 498 -9.24 -4.46 -24.10
N PHE A 499 -8.44 -3.66 -23.39
CA PHE A 499 -7.21 -3.11 -23.95
C PHE A 499 -6.17 -4.19 -24.20
N ALA A 500 -6.10 -5.17 -23.32
CA ALA A 500 -5.25 -6.33 -23.50
C ALA A 500 -5.81 -7.35 -24.53
N ALA A 501 -6.89 -7.06 -25.25
CA ALA A 501 -7.23 -7.86 -26.42
C ALA A 501 -6.30 -7.55 -27.62
N PHE A 502 -5.73 -6.34 -27.66
CA PHE A 502 -4.89 -5.86 -28.77
C PHE A 502 -3.57 -5.22 -28.34
N LEU A 503 -3.42 -4.81 -27.08
CA LEU A 503 -2.16 -4.38 -26.50
C LEU A 503 -1.53 -5.49 -25.65
N PRO A 504 -0.20 -5.62 -25.64
CA PRO A 504 0.47 -6.56 -24.75
C PRO A 504 0.30 -6.16 -23.27
N GLY A 505 0.22 -7.14 -22.37
CA GLY A 505 -0.06 -6.93 -20.94
C GLY A 505 0.92 -6.01 -20.22
N TRP A 506 2.19 -5.96 -20.64
CA TRP A 506 3.16 -4.98 -20.11
C TRP A 506 2.72 -3.51 -20.29
N SER A 507 1.83 -3.22 -21.25
CA SER A 507 1.25 -1.88 -21.41
C SER A 507 0.38 -1.47 -20.21
N LEU A 508 -0.23 -2.44 -19.50
CA LEU A 508 -0.96 -2.21 -18.26
C LEU A 508 0.00 -1.91 -17.09
N ASN A 509 1.20 -2.53 -17.06
CA ASN A 509 2.24 -2.13 -16.12
C ASN A 509 2.67 -0.66 -16.36
N VAL A 510 2.87 -0.27 -17.62
CA VAL A 510 3.19 1.12 -17.99
C VAL A 510 2.06 2.07 -17.60
N ALA A 511 0.81 1.71 -17.90
CA ALA A 511 -0.36 2.49 -17.49
C ALA A 511 -0.43 2.67 -15.98
N THR A 512 -0.11 1.63 -15.20
CA THR A 512 -0.06 1.71 -13.73
C THR A 512 0.96 2.74 -13.24
N ILE A 513 2.16 2.76 -13.82
CA ILE A 513 3.21 3.74 -13.46
C ILE A 513 2.74 5.16 -13.83
N ILE A 514 2.33 5.38 -15.08
CA ILE A 514 1.90 6.69 -15.57
C ILE A 514 0.72 7.22 -14.77
N HIS A 515 -0.32 6.40 -14.57
CA HIS A 515 -1.50 6.79 -13.82
C HIS A 515 -1.13 7.21 -12.40
N SER A 516 -0.31 6.40 -11.73
CA SER A 516 0.04 6.60 -10.33
C SER A 516 0.93 7.82 -10.11
N ASP A 517 1.91 8.05 -10.98
CA ASP A 517 2.86 9.16 -10.82
C ASP A 517 2.29 10.48 -11.35
N GLU A 518 1.51 10.47 -12.43
CA GLU A 518 0.81 11.68 -12.89
C GLU A 518 -0.30 12.08 -11.90
N ALA A 519 -1.00 11.13 -11.27
CA ALA A 519 -1.96 11.47 -10.20
C ALA A 519 -1.25 12.13 -9.00
N LEU A 520 -0.06 11.66 -8.64
CA LEU A 520 0.75 12.27 -7.58
C LEU A 520 1.22 13.68 -7.98
N LEU A 521 1.64 13.86 -9.23
CA LEU A 521 1.98 15.18 -9.79
C LEU A 521 0.77 16.11 -9.75
N ALA A 522 -0.39 15.67 -10.25
CA ALA A 522 -1.60 16.47 -10.30
C ALA A 522 -2.08 16.88 -8.90
N THR A 523 -2.18 15.94 -7.95
CA THR A 523 -2.59 16.21 -6.57
C THR A 523 -1.62 17.13 -5.85
N GLY A 524 -0.32 16.84 -5.92
CA GLY A 524 0.71 17.70 -5.33
C GLY A 524 0.72 19.09 -5.95
N PHE A 525 0.60 19.21 -7.27
CA PHE A 525 0.60 20.51 -7.97
C PHE A 525 -0.65 21.32 -7.61
N ILE A 526 -1.83 20.70 -7.59
CA ILE A 526 -3.07 21.42 -7.26
C ILE A 526 -3.05 21.88 -5.79
N PHE A 527 -2.69 21.00 -4.85
CA PHE A 527 -2.73 21.35 -3.43
C PHE A 527 -1.59 22.26 -2.97
N THR A 528 -0.47 22.33 -3.72
CA THR A 528 0.65 23.23 -3.38
C THR A 528 0.68 24.47 -4.26
N VAL A 529 0.77 24.32 -5.59
CA VAL A 529 1.02 25.41 -6.54
C VAL A 529 -0.27 26.12 -6.91
N HIS A 530 -1.31 25.39 -7.31
CA HIS A 530 -2.58 26.00 -7.69
C HIS A 530 -3.23 26.70 -6.49
N PHE A 531 -3.36 26.01 -5.35
CA PHE A 531 -3.88 26.60 -4.12
C PHE A 531 -3.05 27.80 -3.65
N PHE A 532 -1.72 27.76 -3.79
CA PHE A 532 -0.90 28.94 -3.51
C PHE A 532 -1.24 30.09 -4.46
N ASN A 533 -1.23 29.84 -5.78
CA ASN A 533 -1.48 30.86 -6.81
C ASN A 533 -2.89 31.48 -6.72
N THR A 534 -3.88 30.75 -6.23
CA THR A 534 -5.25 31.26 -6.12
C THR A 534 -5.58 31.77 -4.72
N HIS A 535 -5.16 31.08 -3.66
CA HIS A 535 -5.65 31.33 -2.29
C HIS A 535 -4.53 31.72 -1.32
N GLY A 536 -3.32 31.21 -1.53
CA GLY A 536 -2.16 31.44 -0.66
C GLY A 536 -1.36 32.72 -0.94
N ARG A 537 -1.65 33.43 -2.03
CA ARG A 537 -0.97 34.69 -2.34
C ARG A 537 -1.29 35.75 -1.29
N PRO A 538 -0.30 36.53 -0.80
CA PRO A 538 -0.54 37.58 0.20
C PRO A 538 -1.64 38.58 -0.16
N GLU A 539 -1.92 38.79 -1.45
CA GLU A 539 -2.97 39.69 -1.94
C GLU A 539 -4.39 39.09 -1.92
N LYS A 540 -4.52 37.77 -1.83
CA LYS A 540 -5.81 37.04 -1.86
C LYS A 540 -6.11 36.24 -0.61
N PHE A 541 -5.15 36.17 0.30
CA PHE A 541 -5.29 35.41 1.54
C PHE A 541 -6.53 35.87 2.33
N PRO A 542 -7.36 34.94 2.85
CA PRO A 542 -7.17 33.49 2.90
C PRO A 542 -7.72 32.68 1.70
N MET A 543 -8.49 33.29 0.80
CA MET A 543 -9.16 32.60 -0.32
C MET A 543 -9.63 33.60 -1.38
N ASP A 544 -9.47 33.23 -2.64
CA ASP A 544 -10.03 33.95 -3.78
C ASP A 544 -11.40 33.35 -4.15
N PHE A 545 -12.46 34.18 -4.06
CA PHE A 545 -13.84 33.78 -4.33
C PHE A 545 -14.32 34.03 -5.76
N VAL A 546 -13.49 34.65 -6.60
CA VAL A 546 -13.88 35.10 -7.95
C VAL A 546 -14.34 33.92 -8.81
N ILE A 547 -13.74 32.74 -8.69
CA ILE A 547 -14.16 31.55 -9.44
C ILE A 547 -15.51 30.99 -8.99
N PHE A 548 -15.94 31.30 -7.77
CA PHE A 548 -17.20 30.79 -7.24
C PHE A 548 -18.37 31.75 -7.47
N ASN A 549 -18.17 33.06 -7.37
CA ASN A 549 -19.25 34.05 -7.58
C ASN A 549 -19.17 34.77 -8.95
N GLY A 550 -18.02 34.68 -9.63
CA GLY A 550 -17.75 35.31 -10.93
C GLY A 550 -17.51 36.83 -10.86
N GLU A 551 -17.31 37.38 -9.66
CA GLU A 551 -17.30 38.83 -9.39
C GLU A 551 -15.89 39.32 -9.16
N LEU A 552 -15.51 40.42 -9.81
CA LEU A 552 -14.21 41.07 -9.69
C LEU A 552 -14.42 42.57 -9.43
N SER A 553 -13.79 43.13 -8.40
CA SER A 553 -13.88 44.58 -8.14
C SER A 553 -13.06 45.37 -9.15
N LYS A 554 -13.39 46.65 -9.39
CA LYS A 554 -12.65 47.50 -10.33
C LYS A 554 -11.18 47.66 -9.93
N GLU A 555 -10.94 47.88 -8.65
CA GLU A 555 -9.59 47.99 -8.09
C GLU A 555 -8.74 46.75 -8.38
N GLU A 556 -9.30 45.58 -8.08
CA GLU A 556 -8.67 44.28 -8.32
C GLU A 556 -8.49 43.99 -9.82
N PHE A 557 -9.45 44.42 -10.66
CA PHE A 557 -9.36 44.24 -12.10
C PHE A 557 -8.19 45.04 -12.69
N ILE A 558 -8.01 46.29 -12.26
CA ILE A 558 -6.89 47.13 -12.69
C ILE A 558 -5.57 46.59 -12.13
N GLU A 559 -5.53 46.17 -10.87
CA GLU A 559 -4.30 45.70 -10.22
C GLU A 559 -3.79 44.38 -10.83
N GLU A 560 -4.67 43.41 -11.07
CA GLU A 560 -4.25 42.10 -11.57
C GLU A 560 -4.19 42.03 -13.10
N ARG A 561 -5.02 42.83 -13.80
CA ARG A 561 -5.27 42.71 -15.25
C ARG A 561 -5.30 44.05 -15.96
N ALA A 562 -4.37 44.95 -15.63
CA ALA A 562 -4.30 46.29 -16.21
C ALA A 562 -4.34 46.30 -17.75
N ASP A 563 -3.70 45.33 -18.42
CA ASP A 563 -3.69 45.29 -19.89
C ASP A 563 -5.03 44.86 -20.46
N GLN A 564 -5.73 43.93 -19.81
CA GLN A 564 -7.11 43.59 -20.18
C GLN A 564 -8.04 44.79 -19.96
N TRP A 565 -7.90 45.47 -18.82
CA TRP A 565 -8.68 46.68 -18.52
C TRP A 565 -8.50 47.73 -19.61
N LYS A 566 -7.25 48.07 -19.92
CA LYS A 566 -6.90 49.07 -20.93
C LYS A 566 -7.49 48.72 -22.30
N ARG A 567 -7.40 47.45 -22.71
CA ARG A 567 -7.98 46.99 -23.97
C ARG A 567 -9.51 47.09 -23.98
N TYR A 568 -10.18 46.77 -22.88
CA TYR A 568 -11.63 46.87 -22.78
C TYR A 568 -12.12 48.33 -22.74
N GLU A 569 -11.33 49.21 -22.13
CA GLU A 569 -11.55 50.66 -22.13
C GLU A 569 -11.38 51.25 -23.53
N GLU A 570 -10.28 50.94 -24.21
CA GLU A 570 -10.01 51.35 -25.59
C GLU A 570 -11.07 50.82 -26.58
N ALA A 571 -11.60 49.62 -26.34
CA ALA A 571 -12.67 49.03 -27.15
C ALA A 571 -14.09 49.51 -26.77
N GLY A 572 -14.25 50.25 -25.67
CA GLY A 572 -15.55 50.75 -25.21
C GLY A 572 -16.54 49.66 -24.79
N ILE A 573 -16.05 48.49 -24.33
CA ILE A 573 -16.91 47.33 -24.00
C ILE A 573 -17.06 47.07 -22.50
N LEU A 574 -16.44 47.88 -21.63
CA LEU A 574 -16.46 47.70 -20.17
C LEU A 574 -17.89 47.58 -19.60
N ASP A 575 -18.85 48.32 -20.15
CA ASP A 575 -20.22 48.33 -19.64
C ASP A 575 -20.95 47.00 -19.82
N GLN A 576 -20.54 46.19 -20.80
CA GLN A 576 -21.11 44.85 -21.05
C GLN A 576 -20.78 43.84 -19.94
N TYR A 577 -19.77 44.15 -19.12
CA TYR A 577 -19.28 43.29 -18.06
C TYR A 577 -19.68 43.80 -16.67
N ILE A 578 -20.30 44.97 -16.56
CA ILE A 578 -20.77 45.47 -15.26
C ILE A 578 -21.83 44.53 -14.70
N LYS A 579 -21.65 44.16 -13.43
CA LYS A 579 -22.66 43.43 -12.68
C LYS A 579 -23.37 44.40 -11.75
N GLU A 580 -24.63 44.70 -12.04
CA GLU A 580 -25.41 45.69 -11.28
C GLU A 580 -25.72 45.25 -9.84
N LYS A 581 -25.81 43.93 -9.61
CA LYS A 581 -26.12 43.36 -8.29
C LYS A 581 -25.06 42.34 -7.88
N PRO A 582 -24.40 42.54 -6.73
CA PRO A 582 -23.53 41.51 -6.15
C PRO A 582 -24.34 40.26 -5.78
N SER A 583 -23.60 39.20 -5.52
CA SER A 583 -24.06 37.94 -4.97
C SER A 583 -24.79 38.15 -3.64
N GLY A 584 -25.81 37.33 -3.40
CA GLY A 584 -26.60 37.41 -2.18
C GLY A 584 -25.86 36.82 -0.97
N ILE A 585 -26.14 37.34 0.23
CA ILE A 585 -25.46 36.94 1.48
C ILE A 585 -25.52 35.41 1.70
N THR A 586 -26.68 34.78 1.49
CA THR A 586 -26.85 33.33 1.65
C THR A 586 -26.01 32.54 0.66
N TYR A 587 -25.93 33.00 -0.59
CA TYR A 587 -25.13 32.34 -1.63
C TYR A 587 -23.64 32.41 -1.27
N ASP A 588 -23.17 33.58 -0.87
CA ASP A 588 -21.80 33.79 -0.42
C ASP A 588 -21.44 32.92 0.77
N PHE A 589 -22.32 32.82 1.77
CA PHE A 589 -22.06 31.98 2.93
C PHE A 589 -21.88 30.50 2.56
N ILE A 590 -22.77 29.95 1.73
CA ILE A 590 -22.71 28.54 1.29
C ILE A 590 -21.43 28.29 0.50
N ILE A 591 -21.14 29.13 -0.48
CA ILE A 591 -20.00 28.98 -1.38
C ILE A 591 -18.68 29.16 -0.64
N LYS A 592 -18.59 30.13 0.29
CA LYS A 592 -17.40 30.32 1.11
C LYS A 592 -17.15 29.11 1.99
N THR A 593 -18.19 28.58 2.64
CA THR A 593 -18.10 27.37 3.46
C THR A 593 -17.62 26.18 2.63
N PHE A 594 -18.20 25.98 1.44
CA PHE A 594 -17.78 24.93 0.51
C PHE A 594 -16.30 25.09 0.07
N GLY A 595 -15.90 26.30 -0.32
CA GLY A 595 -14.53 26.59 -0.75
C GLY A 595 -13.50 26.31 0.34
N PHE A 596 -13.77 26.75 1.58
CA PHE A 596 -12.88 26.44 2.71
C PHE A 596 -12.84 24.95 3.02
N LEU A 597 -13.99 24.25 3.00
CA LEU A 597 -14.02 22.81 3.21
C LEU A 597 -13.16 22.07 2.16
N ALA A 598 -13.32 22.42 0.88
CA ALA A 598 -12.53 21.85 -0.20
C ALA A 598 -11.02 22.11 -0.03
N LEU A 599 -10.65 23.34 0.35
CA LEU A 599 -9.26 23.71 0.64
C LEU A 599 -8.70 22.90 1.81
N PHE A 600 -9.42 22.78 2.92
CA PHE A 600 -8.95 22.03 4.09
C PHE A 600 -8.84 20.53 3.82
N ILE A 601 -9.75 19.94 3.02
CA ILE A 601 -9.63 18.56 2.58
C ILE A 601 -8.35 18.38 1.74
N GLY A 602 -8.12 19.25 0.74
CA GLY A 602 -6.93 19.18 -0.10
C GLY A 602 -5.62 19.37 0.69
N LEU A 603 -5.58 20.33 1.62
CA LEU A 603 -4.43 20.53 2.51
C LEU A 603 -4.23 19.35 3.47
N GLY A 604 -5.32 18.75 3.97
CA GLY A 604 -5.25 17.54 4.79
C GLY A 604 -4.64 16.37 4.04
N LEU A 605 -5.08 16.13 2.80
CA LEU A 605 -4.49 15.11 1.92
C LEU A 605 -3.02 15.40 1.63
N LEU A 606 -2.66 16.66 1.36
CA LEU A 606 -1.26 17.06 1.17
C LEU A 606 -0.40 16.75 2.40
N VAL A 607 -0.89 17.03 3.61
CA VAL A 607 -0.18 16.72 4.86
C VAL A 607 0.02 15.20 5.00
N LEU A 608 -1.00 14.39 4.71
CA LEU A 608 -0.89 12.93 4.73
C LEU A 608 0.13 12.40 3.70
N MET A 609 0.16 12.99 2.50
CA MET A 609 1.15 12.66 1.48
C MET A 609 2.56 12.98 1.97
N ILE A 610 2.80 14.21 2.48
CA ILE A 610 4.11 14.62 3.01
C ILE A 610 4.52 13.72 4.19
N TYR A 611 3.59 13.41 5.09
CA TYR A 611 3.81 12.49 6.20
C TYR A 611 4.28 11.12 5.70
N ALA A 612 3.62 10.57 4.68
CA ALA A 612 4.02 9.31 4.06
C ALA A 612 5.41 9.36 3.42
N PHE A 613 5.78 10.47 2.77
CA PHE A 613 7.13 10.63 2.20
C PHE A 613 8.24 10.77 3.26
N LEU A 614 7.93 11.36 4.43
CA LEU A 614 8.93 11.61 5.48
C LEU A 614 9.15 10.41 6.40
N LEU A 615 8.10 9.66 6.71
CA LEU A 615 8.13 8.55 7.67
C LEU A 615 8.00 7.17 7.01
N GLY A 616 7.40 7.10 5.83
CA GLY A 616 7.45 5.90 5.00
C GLY A 616 8.87 5.72 4.51
N GLY A 617 9.61 4.80 5.14
CA GLY A 617 10.82 4.26 4.54
C GLY A 617 10.43 3.66 3.20
N HIS A 618 10.57 4.42 2.12
CA HIS A 618 10.33 3.96 0.76
C HIS A 618 11.34 2.87 0.43
N THR A 619 11.05 1.64 0.85
CA THR A 619 11.53 0.46 0.17
C THR A 619 10.73 0.37 -1.13
N HIS A 620 11.16 1.16 -2.12
CA HIS A 620 10.92 0.82 -3.51
C HIS A 620 11.58 -0.52 -3.82
#